data_AF-A0A7Y0EKV7-F1
#
_entry.id   AF-A0A7Y0EKV7-F1
#
_cell.length_a   1.000
_cell.length_b   1.000
_cell.length_c   1.000
_cell.angle_alpha   90.00
_cell.angle_beta   90.00
_cell.angle_gamma   90.00
#
_symmetry.space_group_name_H-M   'P 1'
#
loop_
_entity.id
_entity.type
_entity.pdbx_description
1 polymer ?
#
loop_
_entity_poly.entity_id
_entity_poly.type
_entity_poly.pdbx_seq_one_letter_code
_entity_poly.pdbx_strand_id
1 'polypeptide(L)'
;MNSIYEIYYIGISDFLDRTRSKTTFIITLLIMYISYLFFPQNNSSLYYTLNYSFGKYFYRGIYNSVWLGWVSTIAFISVVTLIGFYFVRNSIKREKELLIGEITASIGTKSWIFIFGKAFGNLLFLLLQMLVVIIITIIMQFVRGESCYLQPIKLLTPFLILAVPACFITAVIAIIFEVIPFLRNSFGNVVYFFAWSGIIIYSIQNRTSTLADVFGMNTAAKIISEQLKLNFKELADIDSFSLGTSGPLHGNIKTFIMDNVNISLNILFQRLFWIFIGILLLFLVSMFFKRTSLIRTKASKNINSIVQEKKYTPFKGTMLSEIFENKTYSNNLSILKSNFKIILTSPNLYWYAILIFCSIGVLFSKGDTLNKFLIPVIWILPIFIWSKLGTVQTDFNMENYLLTYKNYRNTEPLNFTAAGILFTILINTAVIIKFLLLHNFLGILYILMGIFFVNALGIFIGNFARSPTAFEIIYIILWYVGILNGLTSLDFLGLTTRAVMCHIPIIFLVIGTFLIASSMIIKNNRLKCY
;
A
#
# COMPACT_ATOMS: atom_id res chain seq x y z
N MET A 1 -4.69 0.41 -38.45
CA MET A 1 -3.52 1.06 -37.82
C MET A 1 -2.54 -0.02 -37.41
N ASN A 2 -1.23 0.26 -37.36
CA ASN A 2 -0.25 -0.72 -36.88
C ASN A 2 -0.51 -0.98 -35.38
N SER A 3 -0.53 -2.24 -34.93
CA SER A 3 -0.86 -2.58 -33.54
C SER A 3 0.08 -1.91 -32.52
N ILE A 4 1.32 -1.62 -32.93
CA ILE A 4 2.32 -0.92 -32.12
C ILE A 4 1.88 0.52 -31.82
N TYR A 5 1.30 1.23 -32.81
CA TYR A 5 0.81 2.60 -32.60
C TYR A 5 -0.37 2.61 -31.63
N GLU A 6 -1.28 1.63 -31.72
CA GLU A 6 -2.41 1.53 -30.79
C GLU A 6 -1.93 1.31 -29.34
N ILE A 7 -0.95 0.42 -29.12
CA ILE A 7 -0.33 0.20 -27.81
C ILE A 7 0.28 1.50 -27.27
N TYR A 8 1.02 2.21 -28.13
CA TYR A 8 1.68 3.47 -27.77
C TYR A 8 0.69 4.54 -27.33
N TYR A 9 -0.38 4.78 -28.10
CA TYR A 9 -1.38 5.80 -27.76
C TYR A 9 -2.18 5.44 -26.51
N ILE A 10 -2.54 4.17 -26.32
CA ILE A 10 -3.23 3.72 -25.10
C ILE A 10 -2.33 3.95 -23.87
N GLY A 11 -1.05 3.57 -23.96
CA GLY A 11 -0.12 3.74 -22.86
C GLY A 11 0.21 5.18 -22.53
N ILE A 12 0.41 6.03 -23.55
CA ILE A 12 0.64 7.47 -23.34
C ILE A 12 -0.58 8.17 -22.77
N SER A 13 -1.78 7.84 -23.24
CA SER A 13 -3.01 8.41 -22.68
C SER A 13 -3.10 8.11 -21.18
N ASP A 14 -2.88 6.84 -20.78
CA ASP A 14 -2.94 6.47 -19.36
C ASP A 14 -1.84 7.14 -18.53
N PHE A 15 -0.63 7.28 -19.09
CA PHE A 15 0.49 7.98 -18.47
C PHE A 15 0.20 9.47 -18.26
N LEU A 16 -0.29 10.17 -19.29
CA LEU A 16 -0.62 11.59 -19.22
C LEU A 16 -1.78 11.87 -18.25
N ASP A 17 -2.79 11.00 -18.22
CA ASP A 17 -3.89 11.11 -17.25
C ASP A 17 -3.40 10.96 -15.81
N ARG A 18 -2.35 10.17 -15.58
CA ARG A 18 -1.73 10.03 -14.26
C ARG A 18 -0.90 11.24 -13.89
N THR A 19 0.02 11.69 -14.76
CA THR A 19 0.93 12.80 -14.43
C THR A 19 0.19 14.10 -14.12
N ARG A 20 -1.01 14.30 -14.68
CA ARG A 20 -1.89 15.45 -14.39
C ARG A 20 -2.64 15.36 -13.06
N SER A 21 -2.64 14.19 -12.40
CA SER A 21 -3.35 14.01 -11.13
C SER A 21 -2.55 14.58 -9.95
N LYS A 22 -3.25 15.23 -9.00
CA LYS A 22 -2.64 15.72 -7.74
C LYS A 22 -1.97 14.61 -6.94
N THR A 23 -2.49 13.38 -7.03
CA THR A 23 -1.94 12.21 -6.36
C THR A 23 -0.51 11.91 -6.84
N THR A 24 -0.22 12.07 -8.13
CA THR A 24 1.13 11.85 -8.67
C THR A 24 2.14 12.82 -8.08
N PHE A 25 1.76 14.09 -7.91
CA PHE A 25 2.62 15.08 -7.27
C PHE A 25 2.98 14.69 -5.83
N ILE A 26 1.99 14.24 -5.04
CA ILE A 26 2.22 13.76 -3.66
C ILE A 26 3.13 12.53 -3.66
N ILE A 27 2.91 11.59 -4.60
CA ILE A 27 3.75 10.40 -4.76
C ILE A 27 5.20 10.78 -5.08
N THR A 28 5.43 11.71 -6.01
CA THR A 28 6.77 12.17 -6.37
C THR A 28 7.49 12.83 -5.19
N LEU A 29 6.78 13.65 -4.41
CA LEU A 29 7.34 14.27 -3.19
C LEU A 29 7.70 13.23 -2.13
N LEU A 30 6.85 12.22 -1.95
CA LEU A 30 7.11 11.13 -1.00
C LEU A 30 8.32 10.31 -1.42
N ILE A 31 8.44 9.95 -2.71
CA ILE A 31 9.60 9.25 -3.25
C ILE A 31 10.86 10.11 -3.13
N MET A 32 10.73 11.42 -3.32
CA MET A 32 11.84 12.36 -3.14
C MET A 32 12.33 12.38 -1.70
N TYR A 33 11.41 12.47 -0.74
CA TYR A 33 11.71 12.45 0.68
C TYR A 33 12.32 11.11 1.13
N ILE A 34 11.76 9.98 0.68
CA ILE A 34 12.32 8.66 0.97
C ILE A 34 13.74 8.54 0.40
N SER A 35 13.96 9.00 -0.83
CA SER A 35 15.30 8.99 -1.46
C SER A 35 16.30 9.84 -0.69
N TYR A 36 15.87 10.99 -0.15
CA TYR A 36 16.69 11.81 0.73
C TYR A 36 17.13 11.05 2.00
N LEU A 37 16.22 10.31 2.63
CA LEU A 37 16.51 9.57 3.87
C LEU A 37 17.56 8.47 3.69
N PHE A 38 17.69 7.92 2.48
CA PHE A 38 18.69 6.87 2.19
C PHE A 38 20.14 7.38 2.14
N PHE A 39 20.36 8.69 2.13
CA PHE A 39 21.70 9.28 2.11
C PHE A 39 21.94 10.15 3.35
N PRO A 40 22.07 9.57 4.55
CA PRO A 40 22.29 10.34 5.77
C PRO A 40 23.64 11.08 5.75
N GLN A 41 23.68 12.21 6.46
CA GLN A 41 24.92 12.93 6.78
C GLN A 41 25.71 12.18 7.85
N ASN A 42 27.03 12.40 7.90
CA ASN A 42 27.95 11.71 8.80
C ASN A 42 27.64 11.88 10.32
N ASN A 43 26.81 12.86 10.70
CA ASN A 43 26.35 13.09 12.08
C ASN A 43 24.83 12.90 12.28
N SER A 44 24.12 12.21 11.38
CA SER A 44 22.67 12.02 11.54
C SER A 44 22.35 11.01 12.65
N SER A 45 21.32 11.30 13.45
CA SER A 45 20.79 10.37 14.46
C SER A 45 20.02 9.19 13.84
N LEU A 46 19.62 9.31 12.57
CA LEU A 46 18.87 8.30 11.83
C LEU A 46 19.66 7.90 10.58
N TYR A 47 20.27 6.72 10.64
CA TYR A 47 20.95 6.12 9.50
C TYR A 47 20.04 5.11 8.82
N TYR A 48 19.42 5.49 7.70
CA TYR A 48 18.74 4.57 6.77
C TYR A 48 19.72 4.17 5.67
N THR A 49 20.68 3.30 5.96
CA THR A 49 21.65 2.82 4.97
C THR A 49 21.80 1.31 5.02
N LEU A 50 22.66 0.79 4.15
CA LEU A 50 23.16 -0.57 4.26
C LEU A 50 23.91 -0.73 5.57
N ASN A 51 23.40 -1.59 6.44
CA ASN A 51 24.01 -1.86 7.73
C ASN A 51 24.94 -3.06 7.61
N TYR A 52 26.23 -2.75 7.45
CA TYR A 52 27.31 -3.63 7.85
C TYR A 52 27.88 -3.09 9.16
N SER A 53 27.23 -3.43 10.26
CA SER A 53 27.76 -3.18 11.60
C SER A 53 28.52 -4.41 12.05
N PHE A 54 29.82 -4.28 12.28
CA PHE A 54 30.62 -5.29 12.97
C PHE A 54 31.29 -4.65 14.19
N GLY A 55 31.03 -5.20 15.37
CA GLY A 55 31.45 -4.60 16.63
C GLY A 55 30.84 -3.20 16.84
N LYS A 56 31.68 -2.20 17.11
CA LYS A 56 31.28 -0.80 17.32
C LYS A 56 31.34 0.08 16.06
N TYR A 57 31.71 -0.47 14.89
CA TYR A 57 31.97 0.28 13.67
C TYR A 57 30.98 -0.01 12.53
N PHE A 58 30.72 1.02 11.73
CA PHE A 58 29.85 1.00 10.55
C PHE A 58 30.69 1.11 9.29
N TYR A 59 30.46 0.18 8.37
CA TYR A 59 31.17 0.13 7.11
C TYR A 59 30.31 0.73 6.00
N ARG A 60 30.81 1.77 5.32
CA ARG A 60 30.10 2.44 4.23
C ARG A 60 31.06 2.79 3.09
N GLY A 61 30.62 2.74 1.84
CA GLY A 61 31.37 3.37 0.77
C GLY A 61 31.41 4.89 0.92
N ILE A 62 32.46 5.51 0.41
CA ILE A 62 32.49 6.95 0.13
C ILE A 62 31.39 7.25 -0.89
N TYR A 63 30.71 8.38 -0.74
CA TYR A 63 29.65 8.83 -1.66
C TYR A 63 30.18 9.24 -3.04
N ASN A 64 30.77 8.29 -3.77
CA ASN A 64 31.11 8.39 -5.17
C ASN A 64 29.96 7.88 -6.06
N SER A 65 30.04 8.13 -7.38
CA SER A 65 28.98 7.78 -8.32
C SER A 65 28.65 6.28 -8.38
N VAL A 66 29.64 5.41 -8.14
CA VAL A 66 29.47 3.95 -8.17
C VAL A 66 28.67 3.49 -6.96
N TRP A 67 29.15 3.83 -5.75
CA TRP A 67 28.50 3.45 -4.50
C TRP A 67 27.08 3.99 -4.43
N LEU A 68 26.89 5.28 -4.74
CA LEU A 68 25.57 5.90 -4.72
C LEU A 68 24.61 5.23 -5.70
N GLY A 69 25.04 4.92 -6.93
CA GLY A 69 24.21 4.24 -7.91
C GLY A 69 23.71 2.87 -7.44
N TRP A 70 24.57 2.08 -6.80
CA TRP A 70 24.20 0.75 -6.28
C TRP A 70 23.27 0.85 -5.07
N VAL A 71 23.59 1.70 -4.09
CA VAL A 71 22.76 1.92 -2.89
C VAL A 71 21.38 2.47 -3.29
N SER A 72 21.34 3.47 -4.18
CA SER A 72 20.10 4.07 -4.66
C SER A 72 19.25 3.08 -5.44
N THR A 73 19.87 2.19 -6.22
CA THR A 73 19.16 1.17 -6.98
C THR A 73 18.50 0.16 -6.06
N ILE A 74 19.20 -0.34 -5.02
CA ILE A 74 18.59 -1.25 -4.03
C ILE A 74 17.43 -0.56 -3.31
N ALA A 75 17.65 0.65 -2.82
CA ALA A 75 16.64 1.45 -2.16
C ALA A 75 15.42 1.65 -3.05
N PHE A 76 15.64 2.06 -4.30
CA PHE A 76 14.57 2.24 -5.28
C PHE A 76 13.83 0.94 -5.58
N ILE A 77 14.52 -0.18 -5.82
CA ILE A 77 13.86 -1.47 -6.07
C ILE A 77 12.99 -1.88 -4.87
N SER A 78 13.49 -1.71 -3.64
CA SER A 78 12.72 -2.05 -2.43
C SER A 78 11.41 -1.24 -2.33
N VAL A 79 11.48 0.06 -2.62
CA VAL A 79 10.34 0.98 -2.58
C VAL A 79 9.41 0.75 -3.76
N VAL A 80 9.94 0.66 -4.98
CA VAL A 80 9.14 0.60 -6.21
C VAL A 80 8.43 -0.75 -6.34
N THR A 81 9.05 -1.83 -5.88
CA THR A 81 8.42 -3.15 -5.93
C THR A 81 7.31 -3.28 -4.92
N LEU A 82 7.43 -2.70 -3.72
CA LEU A 82 6.34 -2.72 -2.75
C LEU A 82 5.29 -1.64 -3.05
N ILE A 83 5.71 -0.38 -2.97
CA ILE A 83 4.83 0.79 -3.00
C ILE A 83 4.43 1.12 -4.44
N GLY A 84 5.35 0.98 -5.40
CA GLY A 84 5.09 1.29 -6.80
C GLY A 84 3.95 0.48 -7.40
N PHE A 85 3.78 -0.79 -7.00
CA PHE A 85 2.60 -1.60 -7.37
C PHE A 85 1.29 -0.90 -7.05
N TYR A 86 1.14 -0.37 -5.84
CA TYR A 86 -0.09 0.30 -5.42
C TYR A 86 -0.33 1.60 -6.18
N PHE A 87 0.73 2.27 -6.64
CA PHE A 87 0.63 3.50 -7.42
C PHE A 87 0.22 3.26 -8.87
N VAL A 88 0.71 2.19 -9.49
CA VAL A 88 0.34 1.85 -10.88
C VAL A 88 -0.92 1.01 -10.99
N ARG A 89 -1.38 0.46 -9.88
CA ARG A 89 -2.65 -0.27 -9.82
C ARG A 89 -3.84 0.69 -9.95
N ASN A 90 -4.95 0.15 -10.45
CA ASN A 90 -6.24 0.78 -10.73
C ASN A 90 -6.34 1.50 -12.08
N SER A 91 -5.48 1.20 -13.04
CA SER A 91 -5.60 1.70 -14.43
C SER A 91 -6.96 1.36 -15.06
N ILE A 92 -7.32 0.08 -15.05
CA ILE A 92 -8.56 -0.49 -15.61
C ILE A 92 -9.73 -0.19 -14.67
N LYS A 93 -9.50 -0.20 -13.35
CA LYS A 93 -10.53 0.15 -12.38
C LYS A 93 -11.02 1.59 -12.53
N ARG A 94 -10.10 2.54 -12.71
CA ARG A 94 -10.39 3.96 -12.94
C ARG A 94 -11.22 4.18 -14.20
N GLU A 95 -10.90 3.53 -15.31
CA GLU A 95 -11.72 3.65 -16.54
C GLU A 95 -13.16 3.17 -16.34
N LYS A 96 -13.36 2.13 -15.53
CA LYS A 96 -14.70 1.64 -15.18
C LYS A 96 -15.46 2.61 -14.28
N GLU A 97 -14.78 3.23 -13.33
CA GLU A 97 -15.38 4.21 -12.41
C GLU A 97 -15.74 5.51 -13.11
N LEU A 98 -14.90 5.97 -14.04
CA LEU A 98 -15.12 7.16 -14.86
C LEU A 98 -16.09 6.93 -16.03
N LEU A 99 -16.65 5.72 -16.19
CA LEU A 99 -17.55 5.33 -17.29
C LEU A 99 -16.92 5.42 -18.70
N ILE A 100 -15.64 5.76 -18.81
CA ILE A 100 -14.87 5.73 -20.06
C ILE A 100 -14.77 4.29 -20.61
N GLY A 101 -14.79 3.30 -19.72
CA GLY A 101 -14.76 1.88 -20.08
C GLY A 101 -15.86 1.43 -21.05
N GLU A 102 -17.00 2.14 -21.12
CA GLU A 102 -18.07 1.84 -22.07
C GLU A 102 -17.70 2.27 -23.50
N ILE A 103 -17.01 3.41 -23.64
CA ILE A 103 -16.45 3.89 -24.90
C ILE A 103 -15.28 3.00 -25.32
N THR A 104 -14.38 2.70 -24.38
CA THR A 104 -13.28 1.75 -24.61
C THR A 104 -13.80 0.34 -24.89
N ALA A 105 -15.06 0.01 -24.57
CA ALA A 105 -15.71 -1.25 -24.93
C ALA A 105 -16.35 -1.27 -26.33
N SER A 106 -16.51 -0.12 -27.01
CA SER A 106 -17.12 -0.02 -28.35
C SER A 106 -16.11 0.10 -29.52
N ILE A 107 -15.00 0.83 -29.36
CA ILE A 107 -13.90 1.11 -30.35
C ILE A 107 -13.26 -0.09 -31.13
N GLY A 108 -13.62 -1.35 -30.87
CA GLY A 108 -13.07 -2.54 -31.57
C GLY A 108 -11.61 -2.98 -31.29
N THR A 109 -10.92 -2.45 -30.28
CA THR A 109 -9.51 -2.84 -29.99
C THR A 109 -9.37 -4.28 -29.48
N LYS A 110 -8.29 -4.97 -29.88
CA LYS A 110 -7.98 -6.34 -29.41
C LYS A 110 -7.56 -6.32 -27.92
N SER A 111 -7.96 -7.33 -27.14
CA SER A 111 -7.66 -7.43 -25.70
C SER A 111 -6.17 -7.31 -25.37
N TRP A 112 -5.30 -7.95 -26.17
CA TRP A 112 -3.86 -7.90 -25.94
C TRP A 112 -3.28 -6.51 -26.20
N ILE A 113 -3.73 -5.79 -27.24
CA ILE A 113 -3.30 -4.41 -27.54
C ILE A 113 -3.64 -3.50 -26.35
N PHE A 114 -4.85 -3.64 -25.81
CA PHE A 114 -5.28 -2.87 -24.64
C PHE A 114 -4.42 -3.18 -23.40
N ILE A 115 -4.19 -4.45 -23.09
CA ILE A 115 -3.39 -4.87 -21.92
C ILE A 115 -1.93 -4.45 -22.03
N PHE A 116 -1.30 -4.62 -23.19
CA PHE A 116 0.07 -4.18 -23.43
C PHE A 116 0.17 -2.65 -23.34
N GLY A 117 -0.81 -1.92 -23.87
CA GLY A 117 -0.88 -0.45 -23.72
C GLY A 117 -0.95 -0.02 -22.25
N LYS A 118 -1.81 -0.66 -21.46
CA LYS A 118 -1.90 -0.36 -20.01
C LYS A 118 -0.63 -0.73 -19.24
N ALA A 119 -0.02 -1.88 -19.55
CA ALA A 119 1.26 -2.26 -18.96
C ALA A 119 2.38 -1.26 -19.31
N PHE A 120 2.40 -0.76 -20.55
CA PHE A 120 3.34 0.26 -21.00
C PHE A 120 3.16 1.59 -20.28
N GLY A 121 1.91 2.05 -20.10
CA GLY A 121 1.61 3.24 -19.30
C GLY A 121 2.06 3.11 -17.83
N ASN A 122 1.85 1.94 -17.22
CA ASN A 122 2.36 1.63 -15.89
C ASN A 122 3.90 1.69 -15.83
N LEU A 123 4.59 1.10 -16.81
CA LEU A 123 6.05 1.14 -16.90
C LEU A 123 6.57 2.58 -17.04
N LEU A 124 6.00 3.39 -17.93
CA LEU A 124 6.39 4.80 -18.10
C LEU A 124 6.26 5.59 -16.79
N PHE A 125 5.19 5.36 -16.04
CA PHE A 125 4.99 6.00 -14.75
C PHE A 125 6.09 5.62 -13.74
N LEU A 126 6.47 4.34 -13.65
CA LEU A 126 7.54 3.90 -12.74
C LEU A 126 8.93 4.40 -13.17
N LEU A 127 9.19 4.44 -14.48
CA LEU A 127 10.43 5.02 -15.02
C LEU A 127 10.53 6.52 -14.74
N LEU A 128 9.41 7.25 -14.75
CA LEU A 128 9.39 8.65 -14.32
C LEU A 128 9.81 8.78 -12.85
N GLN A 129 9.31 7.92 -11.97
CA GLN A 129 9.73 7.92 -10.55
C GLN A 129 11.21 7.55 -10.41
N MET A 130 11.71 6.60 -11.19
CA MET A 130 13.13 6.24 -11.23
C MET A 130 14.00 7.44 -11.61
N LEU A 131 13.58 8.21 -12.63
CA LEU A 131 14.28 9.43 -13.07
C LEU A 131 14.36 10.46 -11.95
N VAL A 132 13.28 10.66 -11.20
CA VAL A 132 13.27 11.54 -10.02
C VAL A 132 14.31 11.08 -8.98
N VAL A 133 14.38 9.78 -8.69
CA VAL A 133 15.40 9.24 -7.76
C VAL A 133 16.81 9.45 -8.30
N ILE A 134 17.07 9.22 -9.59
CA ILE A 134 18.37 9.47 -10.23
C ILE A 134 18.79 10.93 -10.04
N ILE A 135 17.89 11.89 -10.31
CA ILE A 135 18.18 13.32 -10.11
C ILE A 135 18.56 13.60 -8.65
N ILE A 136 17.80 13.06 -7.69
CA ILE A 136 18.08 13.25 -6.26
C ILE A 136 19.42 12.64 -5.88
N THR A 137 19.77 11.48 -6.42
CA THR A 137 21.06 10.84 -6.12
C THR A 137 22.25 11.67 -6.62
N ILE A 138 22.09 12.28 -7.80
CA ILE A 138 23.09 13.21 -8.36
C ILE A 138 23.21 14.45 -7.46
N ILE A 139 22.09 15.07 -7.07
CA ILE A 139 22.08 16.21 -6.16
C ILE A 139 22.75 15.82 -4.83
N MET A 140 22.43 14.64 -4.28
CA MET A 140 22.99 14.16 -3.02
C MET A 140 24.49 13.91 -3.09
N GLN A 141 25.00 13.44 -4.23
CA GLN A 141 26.45 13.31 -4.41
C GLN A 141 27.16 14.64 -4.18
N PHE A 142 26.65 15.73 -4.78
CA PHE A 142 27.22 17.08 -4.61
C PHE A 142 26.98 17.66 -3.22
N VAL A 143 25.78 17.50 -2.66
CA VAL A 143 25.43 18.03 -1.33
C VAL A 143 26.25 17.37 -0.22
N ARG A 144 26.55 16.07 -0.35
CA ARG A 144 27.38 15.36 0.64
C ARG A 144 28.86 15.65 0.48
N GLY A 145 29.31 16.02 -0.71
CA GLY A 145 30.64 16.59 -0.95
C GLY A 145 31.82 15.64 -0.75
N GLU A 146 31.60 14.34 -0.54
CA GLU A 146 32.70 13.36 -0.34
C GLU A 146 33.41 13.03 -1.66
N SER A 147 32.72 13.15 -2.79
CA SER A 147 33.30 13.07 -4.13
C SER A 147 32.50 13.92 -5.11
N CYS A 148 33.09 15.02 -5.58
CA CYS A 148 32.48 15.89 -6.59
C CYS A 148 32.66 15.40 -8.03
N TYR A 149 33.29 14.23 -8.23
CA TYR A 149 33.52 13.67 -9.55
C TYR A 149 32.34 12.81 -9.98
N LEU A 150 31.57 13.29 -10.95
CA LEU A 150 30.38 12.62 -11.44
C LEU A 150 30.73 11.70 -12.63
N GLN A 151 30.46 10.40 -12.49
CA GLN A 151 30.57 9.41 -13.56
C GLN A 151 29.17 8.91 -13.94
N PRO A 152 28.48 9.55 -14.92
CA PRO A 152 27.07 9.26 -15.23
C PRO A 152 26.83 7.79 -15.57
N ILE A 153 27.71 7.19 -16.37
CA ILE A 153 27.58 5.82 -16.83
C ILE A 153 27.61 4.86 -15.63
N LYS A 154 28.57 5.04 -14.71
CA LYS A 154 28.69 4.16 -13.54
C LYS A 154 27.55 4.34 -12.53
N LEU A 155 26.95 5.53 -12.46
CA LEU A 155 25.77 5.78 -11.63
C LEU A 155 24.50 5.16 -12.23
N LEU A 156 24.34 5.25 -13.54
CA LEU A 156 23.14 4.76 -14.26
C LEU A 156 23.14 3.25 -14.49
N THR A 157 24.30 2.58 -14.54
CA THR A 157 24.39 1.14 -14.83
C THR A 157 23.52 0.27 -13.92
N PRO A 158 23.51 0.39 -12.58
CA PRO A 158 22.66 -0.44 -11.74
C PRO A 158 21.17 -0.14 -11.94
N PHE A 159 20.79 1.11 -12.20
CA PHE A 159 19.39 1.45 -12.52
C PHE A 159 18.92 0.79 -13.81
N LEU A 160 19.71 0.88 -14.89
CA LEU A 160 19.34 0.30 -16.19
C LEU A 160 19.27 -1.23 -16.13
N ILE A 161 20.21 -1.86 -15.43
CA ILE A 161 20.34 -3.32 -15.41
C ILE A 161 19.34 -3.95 -14.44
N LEU A 162 19.08 -3.34 -13.28
CA LEU A 162 18.25 -3.95 -12.23
C LEU A 162 16.90 -3.24 -12.04
N ALA A 163 16.89 -1.90 -11.96
CA ALA A 163 15.66 -1.17 -11.67
C ALA A 163 14.67 -1.19 -12.84
N VAL A 164 15.12 -1.06 -14.09
CA VAL A 164 14.22 -1.10 -15.26
C VAL A 164 13.47 -2.45 -15.38
N PRO A 165 14.13 -3.63 -15.28
CA PRO A 165 13.42 -4.91 -15.21
C PRO A 165 12.45 -5.00 -14.03
N ALA A 166 12.84 -4.51 -12.84
CA ALA A 166 11.96 -4.51 -11.67
C ALA A 166 10.70 -3.64 -11.90
N CYS A 167 10.84 -2.47 -12.53
CA CYS A 167 9.71 -1.63 -12.94
C CYS A 167 8.81 -2.34 -13.95
N PHE A 168 9.38 -3.10 -14.90
CA PHE A 168 8.58 -3.87 -15.85
C PHE A 168 7.79 -4.99 -15.17
N ILE A 169 8.45 -5.81 -14.34
CA ILE A 169 7.80 -6.92 -13.63
C ILE A 169 6.67 -6.39 -12.73
N THR A 170 6.90 -5.30 -12.00
CA THR A 170 5.89 -4.69 -11.13
C THR A 170 4.71 -4.11 -11.92
N ALA A 171 4.96 -3.47 -13.06
CA ALA A 171 3.93 -3.01 -13.98
C ALA A 171 3.07 -4.17 -14.52
N VAL A 172 3.70 -5.30 -14.88
CA VAL A 172 3.01 -6.52 -15.32
C VAL A 172 2.14 -7.09 -14.20
N ILE A 173 2.71 -7.28 -13.00
CA ILE A 173 1.96 -7.84 -11.85
C ILE A 173 0.74 -6.96 -11.52
N ALA A 174 0.86 -5.64 -11.59
CA ALA A 174 -0.27 -4.74 -11.38
C ALA A 174 -1.43 -5.02 -12.35
N ILE A 175 -1.14 -5.23 -13.64
CA ILE A 175 -2.16 -5.57 -14.63
C ILE A 175 -2.77 -6.95 -14.37
N ILE A 176 -1.95 -7.95 -14.02
CA ILE A 176 -2.45 -9.30 -13.65
C ILE A 176 -3.47 -9.20 -12.52
N PHE A 177 -3.16 -8.43 -11.47
CA PHE A 177 -4.04 -8.24 -10.32
C PHE A 177 -5.33 -7.48 -10.67
N GLU A 178 -5.31 -6.59 -11.66
CA GLU A 178 -6.51 -5.87 -12.12
C GLU A 178 -7.43 -6.73 -13.00
N VAL A 179 -6.87 -7.64 -13.80
CA VAL A 179 -7.64 -8.52 -14.70
C VAL A 179 -8.33 -9.64 -13.91
N ILE A 180 -7.68 -10.17 -12.87
CA ILE A 180 -8.23 -11.26 -12.07
C ILE A 180 -9.33 -10.73 -11.13
N PRO A 181 -10.60 -11.18 -11.26
CA PRO A 181 -11.75 -10.57 -10.55
C PRO A 181 -11.62 -10.53 -9.03
N PHE A 182 -11.05 -11.58 -8.41
CA PHE A 182 -10.91 -11.66 -6.96
C PHE A 182 -9.73 -10.83 -6.43
N LEU A 183 -8.68 -10.63 -7.24
CA LEU A 183 -7.51 -9.80 -6.87
C LEU A 183 -7.74 -8.32 -7.13
N ARG A 184 -8.70 -7.96 -7.98
CA ARG A 184 -8.99 -6.56 -8.35
C ARG A 184 -9.37 -5.68 -7.16
N ASN A 185 -10.04 -6.25 -6.16
CA ASN A 185 -10.48 -5.54 -4.96
C ASN A 185 -9.36 -5.43 -3.91
N SER A 186 -9.66 -4.77 -2.79
CA SER A 186 -8.74 -4.62 -1.65
C SER A 186 -8.05 -5.93 -1.23
N PHE A 187 -8.72 -7.08 -1.35
CA PHE A 187 -8.11 -8.39 -1.08
C PHE A 187 -6.76 -8.58 -1.79
N GLY A 188 -6.67 -8.23 -3.08
CA GLY A 188 -5.40 -8.36 -3.81
C GLY A 188 -4.30 -7.44 -3.29
N ASN A 189 -4.61 -6.32 -2.62
CA ASN A 189 -3.58 -5.45 -2.05
C ASN A 189 -2.82 -6.16 -0.91
N VAL A 190 -3.54 -6.91 -0.08
CA VAL A 190 -2.94 -7.69 1.01
C VAL A 190 -2.23 -8.92 0.46
N VAL A 191 -2.84 -9.63 -0.50
CA VAL A 191 -2.18 -10.77 -1.18
C VAL A 191 -0.87 -10.33 -1.82
N TYR A 192 -0.84 -9.16 -2.45
CA TYR A 192 0.38 -8.62 -3.04
C TYR A 192 1.48 -8.42 -2.00
N PHE A 193 1.17 -7.84 -0.84
CA PHE A 193 2.15 -7.65 0.23
C PHE A 193 2.78 -8.98 0.68
N PHE A 194 1.96 -10.01 0.89
CA PHE A 194 2.45 -11.33 1.28
C PHE A 194 3.23 -12.02 0.15
N ALA A 195 2.77 -11.90 -1.10
CA ALA A 195 3.47 -12.45 -2.27
C ALA A 195 4.84 -11.78 -2.46
N TRP A 196 4.89 -10.44 -2.38
CA TRP A 196 6.11 -9.65 -2.44
C TRP A 196 7.08 -10.04 -1.31
N SER A 197 6.58 -10.16 -0.07
CA SER A 197 7.37 -10.58 1.08
C SER A 197 7.94 -11.99 0.88
N GLY A 198 7.12 -12.93 0.40
CA GLY A 198 7.55 -14.30 0.09
C GLY A 198 8.60 -14.36 -1.01
N ILE A 199 8.46 -13.56 -2.08
CA ILE A 199 9.46 -13.46 -3.15
C ILE A 199 10.80 -12.96 -2.61
N ILE A 200 10.81 -11.95 -1.73
CA ILE A 200 12.03 -11.43 -1.13
C ILE A 200 12.67 -12.46 -0.19
N ILE A 201 11.89 -13.10 0.67
CA ILE A 201 12.39 -14.15 1.59
C ILE A 201 13.02 -15.28 0.80
N TYR A 202 12.34 -15.76 -0.25
CA TYR A 202 12.85 -16.80 -1.14
C TYR A 202 14.13 -16.37 -1.85
N SER A 203 14.18 -15.13 -2.36
CA SER A 203 15.37 -14.56 -3.01
C SER A 203 16.58 -14.48 -2.06
N ILE A 204 16.36 -14.12 -0.79
CA ILE A 204 17.43 -14.02 0.22
C ILE A 204 17.90 -15.42 0.66
N GLN A 205 16.98 -16.39 0.79
CA GLN A 205 17.29 -17.75 1.25
C GLN A 205 18.02 -18.56 0.17
N ASN A 206 17.57 -18.49 -1.08
CA ASN A 206 18.19 -19.22 -2.19
C ASN A 206 19.39 -18.46 -2.75
N ARG A 207 20.52 -18.60 -2.04
CA ARG A 207 21.77 -17.90 -2.35
C ARG A 207 22.53 -18.48 -3.55
N THR A 208 22.25 -19.70 -3.98
CA THR A 208 22.98 -20.39 -5.06
C THR A 208 22.45 -20.04 -6.45
N SER A 209 21.13 -20.01 -6.63
CA SER A 209 20.49 -19.69 -7.91
C SER A 209 20.22 -18.19 -8.03
N THR A 210 21.00 -17.50 -8.85
CA THR A 210 20.80 -16.08 -9.18
C THR A 210 19.48 -15.83 -9.94
N LEU A 211 18.87 -16.88 -10.53
CA LEU A 211 17.51 -16.85 -11.10
C LEU A 211 16.41 -16.66 -10.04
N ALA A 212 16.62 -17.06 -8.78
CA ALA A 212 15.62 -16.89 -7.73
C ALA A 212 15.37 -15.42 -7.37
N ASP A 213 16.27 -14.53 -7.77
CA ASP A 213 16.14 -13.10 -7.51
C ASP A 213 15.30 -12.41 -8.58
N VAL A 214 13.98 -12.40 -8.39
CA VAL A 214 13.01 -11.81 -9.33
C VAL A 214 13.28 -10.31 -9.56
N PHE A 215 13.49 -9.56 -8.48
CA PHE A 215 13.61 -8.09 -8.54
C PHE A 215 15.05 -7.59 -8.68
N GLY A 216 16.07 -8.42 -8.44
CA GLY A 216 17.48 -8.02 -8.52
C GLY A 216 18.05 -7.47 -7.21
N MET A 217 17.28 -7.50 -6.11
CA MET A 217 17.69 -6.95 -4.82
C MET A 217 18.83 -7.75 -4.18
N ASN A 218 18.79 -9.08 -4.29
CA ASN A 218 19.85 -9.95 -3.77
C ASN A 218 21.13 -9.84 -4.61
N THR A 219 21.03 -9.68 -5.93
CA THR A 219 22.21 -9.47 -6.78
C THR A 219 22.95 -8.19 -6.43
N ALA A 220 22.23 -7.09 -6.22
CA ALA A 220 22.84 -5.84 -5.78
C ALA A 220 23.40 -5.93 -4.36
N ALA A 221 22.70 -6.61 -3.44
CA ALA A 221 23.19 -6.88 -2.10
C ALA A 221 24.52 -7.65 -2.10
N LYS A 222 24.63 -8.70 -2.93
CA LYS A 222 25.85 -9.50 -3.10
C LYS A 222 27.01 -8.70 -3.66
N ILE A 223 26.77 -7.87 -4.67
CA ILE A 223 27.81 -7.02 -5.25
C ILE A 223 28.39 -6.07 -4.20
N ILE A 224 27.53 -5.47 -3.37
CA ILE A 224 27.98 -4.58 -2.30
C ILE A 224 28.71 -5.36 -1.20
N SER A 225 28.20 -6.54 -0.84
CA SER A 225 28.81 -7.39 0.19
C SER A 225 30.19 -7.89 -0.21
N GLU A 226 30.38 -8.32 -1.46
CA GLU A 226 31.67 -8.75 -2.01
C GLU A 226 32.70 -7.62 -1.98
N GLN A 227 32.31 -6.40 -2.36
CA GLN A 227 33.18 -5.23 -2.32
C GLN A 227 33.59 -4.84 -0.90
N LEU A 228 32.70 -5.03 0.07
CA LEU A 228 33.01 -4.83 1.49
C LEU A 228 33.97 -5.90 2.01
N LYS A 229 33.75 -7.17 1.65
CA LYS A 229 34.62 -8.30 2.05
C LYS A 229 36.03 -8.17 1.49
N LEU A 230 36.18 -7.65 0.26
CA LEU A 230 37.49 -7.40 -0.35
C LEU A 230 38.29 -6.33 0.38
N ASN A 231 37.63 -5.26 0.84
CA ASN A 231 38.29 -4.13 1.48
C ASN A 231 38.49 -4.32 3.00
N PHE A 232 37.66 -5.14 3.64
CA PHE A 232 37.72 -5.39 5.08
C PHE A 232 37.72 -6.89 5.39
N LYS A 233 38.89 -7.42 5.74
CA LYS A 233 39.06 -8.83 6.15
C LYS A 233 38.19 -9.20 7.37
N GLU A 234 37.88 -8.23 8.24
CA GLU A 234 36.97 -8.40 9.39
C GLU A 234 35.53 -8.77 8.99
N LEU A 235 35.11 -8.47 7.75
CA LEU A 235 33.76 -8.74 7.25
C LEU A 235 33.67 -10.05 6.45
N ALA A 236 34.76 -10.79 6.29
CA ALA A 236 34.83 -11.99 5.44
C ALA A 236 33.76 -13.04 5.81
N ASP A 237 33.52 -13.22 7.10
CA ASP A 237 32.59 -14.22 7.65
C ASP A 237 31.15 -13.70 7.81
N ILE A 238 30.89 -12.41 7.55
CA ILE A 238 29.57 -11.82 7.73
C ILE A 238 28.73 -11.99 6.47
N ASP A 239 27.67 -12.76 6.63
CA ASP A 239 26.72 -13.08 5.58
C ASP A 239 25.37 -12.34 5.74
N SER A 240 25.23 -11.49 6.76
CA SER A 240 23.99 -10.75 7.02
C SER A 240 23.98 -9.41 6.29
N PHE A 241 23.21 -9.35 5.21
CA PHE A 241 22.79 -8.11 4.54
C PHE A 241 21.53 -7.57 5.22
N SER A 242 21.56 -6.35 5.73
CA SER A 242 20.37 -5.68 6.23
C SER A 242 20.28 -4.24 5.69
N LEU A 243 19.14 -3.94 5.09
CA LEU A 243 18.74 -2.59 4.71
C LEU A 243 17.78 -2.10 5.79
N GLY A 244 18.19 -1.11 6.59
CA GLY A 244 17.35 -0.66 7.71
C GLY A 244 18.00 0.39 8.58
N THR A 245 17.34 0.75 9.67
CA THR A 245 17.87 1.69 10.65
C THR A 245 18.78 1.00 11.65
N SER A 246 20.01 1.46 11.73
CA SER A 246 20.79 1.35 12.96
C SER A 246 20.57 2.63 13.75
N GLY A 247 20.50 2.55 15.07
CA GLY A 247 20.30 3.71 15.95
C GLY A 247 21.36 4.82 15.78
N PRO A 248 21.42 5.81 16.70
CA PRO A 248 22.32 6.95 16.54
C PRO A 248 23.80 6.58 16.44
N LEU A 249 24.34 6.92 15.28
CA LEU A 249 25.72 6.95 14.80
C LEU A 249 26.69 7.80 15.59
N HIS A 250 27.11 7.47 16.81
CA HIS A 250 28.22 8.21 17.44
C HIS A 250 29.58 7.76 16.88
N GLY A 251 30.00 8.37 15.77
CA GLY A 251 31.40 8.59 15.40
C GLY A 251 32.22 7.43 14.82
N ASN A 252 31.71 6.21 14.78
CA ASN A 252 32.49 5.03 14.37
C ASN A 252 32.18 4.56 12.94
N ILE A 253 32.50 5.36 11.91
CA ILE A 253 32.28 4.99 10.50
C ILE A 253 33.62 4.74 9.81
N LYS A 254 33.83 3.52 9.29
CA LYS A 254 34.95 3.17 8.41
C LYS A 254 34.46 3.25 6.96
N THR A 255 35.13 4.07 6.15
CA THR A 255 34.78 4.27 4.75
C THR A 255 35.76 3.57 3.79
N PHE A 256 35.29 3.23 2.59
CA PHE A 256 36.12 2.70 1.51
C PHE A 256 35.69 3.25 0.15
N ILE A 257 36.60 3.22 -0.83
CA ILE A 257 36.30 3.67 -2.20
C ILE A 257 35.86 2.47 -3.03
N MET A 258 34.71 2.58 -3.68
CA MET A 258 34.19 1.56 -4.61
C MET A 258 34.41 2.03 -6.05
N ASP A 259 35.45 1.56 -6.73
CA ASP A 259 35.85 2.12 -8.03
C ASP A 259 35.25 1.40 -9.24
N ASN A 260 35.38 0.08 -9.30
CA ASN A 260 34.96 -0.71 -10.46
C ASN A 260 34.17 -1.94 -10.01
N VAL A 261 33.01 -2.12 -10.63
CA VAL A 261 32.15 -3.29 -10.43
C VAL A 261 32.10 -4.07 -11.72
N ASN A 262 32.64 -5.29 -11.70
CA ASN A 262 32.55 -6.20 -12.83
C ASN A 262 31.17 -6.85 -12.83
N ILE A 263 30.29 -6.38 -13.73
CA ILE A 263 28.97 -6.98 -13.92
C ILE A 263 29.14 -8.20 -14.81
N SER A 264 28.75 -9.37 -14.29
CA SER A 264 28.76 -10.60 -15.08
C SER A 264 27.63 -10.57 -16.12
N LEU A 265 27.90 -11.08 -17.33
CA LEU A 265 26.89 -11.25 -18.38
C LEU A 265 25.72 -12.12 -17.92
N ASN A 266 25.95 -13.02 -16.97
CA ASN A 266 24.92 -13.85 -16.35
C ASN A 266 23.81 -13.02 -15.70
N ILE A 267 24.15 -11.91 -15.04
CA ILE A 267 23.14 -11.02 -14.43
C ILE A 267 22.22 -10.45 -15.53
N LEU A 268 22.77 -9.99 -16.66
CA LEU A 268 21.99 -9.45 -17.77
C LEU A 268 21.03 -10.49 -18.36
N PHE A 269 21.51 -11.71 -18.62
CA PHE A 269 20.67 -12.80 -19.13
C PHE A 269 19.49 -13.12 -18.22
N GLN A 270 19.69 -13.09 -16.90
CA GLN A 270 18.62 -13.33 -15.94
C GLN A 270 17.58 -12.22 -15.92
N ARG A 271 18.01 -10.97 -16.09
CA ARG A 271 17.07 -9.84 -16.18
C ARG A 271 16.24 -9.91 -17.45
N LEU A 272 16.87 -10.26 -18.57
CA LEU A 272 16.17 -10.51 -19.84
C LEU A 272 15.20 -11.69 -19.74
N PHE A 273 15.58 -12.76 -19.04
CA PHE A 273 14.71 -13.90 -18.77
C PHE A 273 13.44 -13.50 -18.01
N TRP A 274 13.56 -12.68 -16.96
CA TRP A 274 12.39 -12.19 -16.22
C TRP A 274 11.51 -11.23 -17.03
N ILE A 275 12.11 -10.41 -17.90
CA ILE A 275 11.35 -9.59 -18.86
C ILE A 275 10.58 -10.50 -19.84
N PHE A 276 11.21 -11.55 -20.36
CA PHE A 276 10.57 -12.51 -21.23
C PHE A 276 9.38 -13.21 -20.55
N ILE A 277 9.55 -13.65 -19.30
CA ILE A 277 8.45 -14.20 -18.49
C ILE A 277 7.32 -13.18 -18.33
N GLY A 278 7.63 -11.91 -18.05
CA GLY A 278 6.62 -10.86 -17.91
C GLY A 278 5.81 -10.65 -19.19
N ILE A 279 6.46 -10.70 -20.37
CA ILE A 279 5.78 -10.63 -21.67
C ILE A 279 4.85 -11.84 -21.88
N LEU A 280 5.32 -13.05 -21.56
CA LEU A 280 4.52 -14.27 -21.66
C LEU A 280 3.29 -14.20 -20.74
N LEU A 281 3.47 -13.72 -19.51
CA LEU A 281 2.37 -13.52 -18.56
C LEU A 281 1.36 -12.49 -19.07
N LEU A 282 1.79 -11.38 -19.69
CA LEU A 282 0.87 -10.42 -20.31
C LEU A 282 0.04 -11.06 -21.44
N PHE A 283 0.67 -11.88 -22.29
CA PHE A 283 -0.06 -12.63 -23.31
C PHE A 283 -1.09 -13.57 -22.69
N LEU A 284 -0.69 -14.34 -21.67
CA LEU A 284 -1.59 -15.27 -20.97
C LEU A 284 -2.77 -14.54 -20.35
N VAL A 285 -2.53 -13.43 -19.63
CA VAL A 285 -3.60 -12.62 -19.03
C VAL A 285 -4.48 -11.97 -20.09
N SER A 286 -3.93 -11.60 -21.24
CA SER A 286 -4.72 -11.04 -22.34
C SER A 286 -5.75 -12.01 -22.92
N MET A 287 -5.50 -13.31 -22.86
CA MET A 287 -6.46 -14.33 -23.28
C MET A 287 -7.66 -14.43 -22.33
N PHE A 288 -7.45 -14.20 -21.02
CA PHE A 288 -8.52 -14.22 -20.03
C PHE A 288 -9.31 -12.90 -19.96
N PHE A 289 -8.75 -11.81 -20.47
CA PHE A 289 -9.38 -10.50 -20.40
C PHE A 289 -10.55 -10.34 -21.38
N LYS A 290 -11.75 -10.15 -20.82
CA LYS A 290 -12.96 -9.82 -21.56
C LYS A 290 -13.24 -8.32 -21.47
N ARG A 291 -13.35 -7.66 -22.62
CA ARG A 291 -13.65 -6.22 -22.73
C ARG A 291 -14.97 -5.82 -22.08
N THR A 292 -15.97 -6.71 -22.10
CA THR A 292 -17.26 -6.50 -21.42
C THR A 292 -17.13 -6.32 -19.90
N SER A 293 -16.00 -6.71 -19.30
CA SER A 293 -15.72 -6.45 -17.88
C SER A 293 -15.53 -4.96 -17.55
N LEU A 294 -15.22 -4.13 -18.56
CA LEU A 294 -15.10 -2.67 -18.44
C LEU A 294 -16.46 -2.00 -18.24
N ILE A 295 -17.55 -2.64 -18.69
CA ILE A 295 -18.90 -2.10 -18.56
C ILE A 295 -19.31 -2.17 -17.08
N ARG A 296 -19.66 -1.02 -16.51
CA ARG A 296 -20.17 -0.91 -15.13
C ARG A 296 -21.67 -1.17 -15.10
N THR A 297 -22.40 -0.64 -16.07
CA THR A 297 -23.85 -0.78 -16.21
C THR A 297 -24.18 -2.15 -16.77
N LYS A 298 -24.56 -3.09 -15.89
CA LYS A 298 -25.29 -4.28 -16.35
C LYS A 298 -26.69 -3.81 -16.72
N ALA A 299 -27.00 -3.74 -18.02
CA ALA A 299 -28.38 -3.60 -18.46
C ALA A 299 -29.21 -4.69 -17.77
N SER A 300 -30.28 -4.29 -17.08
CA SER A 300 -31.21 -5.24 -16.48
C SER A 300 -31.67 -6.20 -17.56
N LYS A 301 -31.46 -7.51 -17.38
CA LYS A 301 -32.02 -8.53 -18.28
C LYS A 301 -33.55 -8.55 -18.24
N ASN A 302 -34.16 -7.93 -17.22
CA ASN A 302 -35.60 -7.77 -17.07
C ASN A 302 -36.06 -6.41 -17.61
N ILE A 303 -35.86 -6.15 -18.91
CA ILE A 303 -36.59 -5.07 -19.59
C ILE A 303 -38.06 -5.49 -19.79
N ASN A 304 -38.30 -6.80 -19.95
CA ASN A 304 -39.64 -7.35 -20.19
C ASN A 304 -40.61 -7.20 -19.01
N SER A 305 -40.13 -6.90 -17.78
CA SER A 305 -41.01 -6.63 -16.63
C SER A 305 -41.29 -5.14 -16.41
N ILE A 306 -40.63 -4.23 -17.15
CA ILE A 306 -40.80 -2.78 -17.00
C ILE A 306 -41.79 -2.25 -18.06
N VAL A 307 -41.95 -2.94 -19.19
CA VAL A 307 -42.97 -2.65 -20.21
C VAL A 307 -44.26 -3.41 -19.91
N GLN A 308 -44.74 -3.38 -18.67
CA GLN A 308 -46.19 -3.40 -18.47
C GLN A 308 -46.61 -1.94 -18.58
N GLU A 309 -47.17 -1.56 -19.73
CA GLU A 309 -47.96 -0.35 -19.85
C GLU A 309 -49.03 -0.39 -18.76
N LYS A 310 -48.75 0.22 -17.61
CA LYS A 310 -49.78 0.54 -16.64
C LYS A 310 -50.72 1.48 -17.38
N LYS A 311 -51.89 0.97 -17.79
CA LYS A 311 -52.99 1.80 -18.28
C LYS A 311 -53.15 2.96 -17.30
N TYR A 312 -52.82 4.15 -17.77
CA TYR A 312 -52.84 5.35 -16.96
C TYR A 312 -54.31 5.67 -16.68
N THR A 313 -54.83 5.20 -15.54
CA THR A 313 -56.14 5.63 -15.06
C THR A 313 -55.97 7.07 -14.55
N PRO A 314 -56.68 8.07 -15.11
CA PRO A 314 -56.58 9.43 -14.63
C PRO A 314 -57.01 9.46 -13.17
N PHE A 315 -56.06 9.76 -12.28
CA PHE A 315 -56.32 9.89 -10.86
C PHE A 315 -57.20 11.13 -10.66
N LYS A 316 -58.46 10.93 -10.24
CA LYS A 316 -59.33 12.04 -9.82
C LYS A 316 -58.68 12.73 -8.62
N GLY A 317 -58.62 14.06 -8.69
CA GLY A 317 -57.79 14.95 -7.87
C GLY A 317 -57.66 14.52 -6.41
N THR A 318 -56.46 14.06 -6.06
CA THR A 318 -56.00 14.02 -4.68
C THR A 318 -55.52 15.41 -4.31
N MET A 319 -56.19 16.05 -3.38
CA MET A 319 -55.65 17.21 -2.68
C MET A 319 -54.39 16.72 -1.96
N LEU A 320 -53.21 17.20 -2.38
CA LEU A 320 -51.96 16.91 -1.71
C LEU A 320 -52.09 17.39 -0.27
N SER A 321 -52.22 16.46 0.69
CA SER A 321 -52.02 16.80 2.10
C SER A 321 -50.64 17.41 2.24
N GLU A 322 -50.48 18.49 3.03
CA GLU A 322 -49.17 19.04 3.31
C GLU A 322 -48.24 17.95 3.87
N ILE A 323 -47.24 17.54 3.10
CA ILE A 323 -46.27 16.47 3.42
C ILE A 323 -45.30 16.91 4.54
N PHE A 324 -45.44 18.11 5.08
CA PHE A 324 -44.52 18.69 6.06
C PHE A 324 -45.04 18.59 7.49
N GLU A 325 -45.32 17.38 7.96
CA GLU A 325 -45.07 17.12 9.38
C GLU A 325 -43.54 17.20 9.58
N ASN A 326 -43.06 18.29 10.18
CA ASN A 326 -41.69 18.45 10.65
C ASN A 326 -41.41 17.48 11.83
N LYS A 327 -41.55 16.17 11.61
CA LYS A 327 -41.09 15.15 12.55
C LYS A 327 -39.58 15.03 12.41
N THR A 328 -38.87 15.71 13.29
CA THR A 328 -37.43 15.54 13.48
C THR A 328 -37.16 14.18 14.12
N TYR A 329 -37.05 13.13 13.30
CA TYR A 329 -36.61 11.82 13.78
C TYR A 329 -35.13 11.89 14.17
N SER A 330 -34.87 12.20 15.43
CA SER A 330 -33.58 12.04 16.10
C SER A 330 -33.40 10.56 16.45
N ASN A 331 -33.00 9.75 15.47
CA ASN A 331 -32.79 8.31 15.70
C ASN A 331 -31.32 7.91 15.49
N ASN A 332 -30.43 8.52 16.27
CA ASN A 332 -28.99 8.23 16.25
C ASN A 332 -28.70 6.73 16.44
N LEU A 333 -29.50 6.06 17.28
CA LEU A 333 -29.36 4.62 17.51
C LEU A 333 -29.70 3.80 16.26
N SER A 334 -30.71 4.19 15.48
CA SER A 334 -31.00 3.54 14.20
C SER A 334 -29.92 3.78 13.14
N ILE A 335 -29.31 4.97 13.13
CA ILE A 335 -28.19 5.29 12.24
C ILE A 335 -26.97 4.46 12.64
N LEU A 336 -26.68 4.36 13.94
CA LEU A 336 -25.63 3.49 14.46
C LEU A 336 -25.88 2.02 14.10
N LYS A 337 -27.10 1.51 14.32
CA LYS A 337 -27.48 0.12 14.02
C LYS A 337 -27.39 -0.19 12.53
N SER A 338 -27.80 0.74 11.66
CA SER A 338 -27.68 0.57 10.20
C SER A 338 -26.23 0.58 9.75
N ASN A 339 -25.41 1.53 10.23
CA ASN A 339 -23.97 1.56 9.95
C ASN A 339 -23.27 0.28 10.44
N PHE A 340 -23.58 -0.18 11.65
CA PHE A 340 -23.05 -1.43 12.19
C PHE A 340 -23.49 -2.65 11.37
N LYS A 341 -24.75 -2.68 10.92
CA LYS A 341 -25.26 -3.74 10.03
C LYS A 341 -24.54 -3.74 8.67
N ILE A 342 -24.25 -2.57 8.10
CA ILE A 342 -23.47 -2.45 6.86
C ILE A 342 -22.08 -3.05 7.05
N ILE A 343 -21.42 -2.73 8.16
CA ILE A 343 -20.10 -3.28 8.51
C ILE A 343 -20.16 -4.80 8.65
N LEU A 344 -21.13 -5.34 9.39
CA LEU A 344 -21.30 -6.78 9.62
C LEU A 344 -21.72 -7.58 8.37
N THR A 345 -22.41 -6.96 7.42
CA THR A 345 -22.84 -7.64 6.19
C THR A 345 -21.80 -7.57 5.07
N SER A 346 -20.74 -6.80 5.26
CA SER A 346 -19.71 -6.58 4.24
C SER A 346 -18.77 -7.78 3.97
N PRO A 347 -18.35 -8.61 4.95
CA PRO A 347 -17.46 -9.74 4.69
C PRO A 347 -18.23 -11.03 4.39
N ASN A 348 -17.59 -11.95 3.65
CA ASN A 348 -18.14 -13.28 3.37
C ASN A 348 -18.17 -14.16 4.63
N LEU A 349 -19.06 -15.16 4.65
CA LEU A 349 -19.22 -16.08 5.80
C LEU A 349 -17.91 -16.80 6.18
N TYR A 350 -17.09 -17.19 5.20
CA TYR A 350 -15.78 -17.81 5.43
C TYR A 350 -14.81 -16.93 6.22
N TRP A 351 -14.90 -15.61 6.08
CA TRP A 351 -14.06 -14.68 6.82
C TRP A 351 -14.35 -14.74 8.33
N TYR A 352 -15.63 -14.85 8.71
CA TYR A 352 -16.01 -15.06 10.10
C TYR A 352 -15.54 -16.41 10.64
N ALA A 353 -15.59 -17.47 9.82
CA ALA A 353 -15.09 -18.79 10.23
C ALA A 353 -13.58 -18.75 10.55
N ILE A 354 -12.77 -18.07 9.72
CA ILE A 354 -11.33 -17.88 9.97
C ILE A 354 -11.11 -17.09 11.26
N LEU A 355 -11.88 -16.02 11.48
CA LEU A 355 -11.78 -15.21 12.69
C LEU A 355 -12.11 -16.02 13.95
N ILE A 356 -13.17 -16.82 13.94
CA ILE A 356 -13.55 -17.69 15.05
C ILE A 356 -12.44 -18.71 15.33
N PHE A 357 -11.87 -19.31 14.28
CA PHE A 357 -10.75 -20.24 14.42
C PHE A 357 -9.52 -19.57 15.07
N CYS A 358 -9.12 -18.37 14.62
CA CYS A 358 -8.05 -17.60 15.25
C CYS A 358 -8.37 -17.23 16.71
N SER A 359 -9.62 -16.88 16.99
CA SER A 359 -10.10 -16.50 18.33
C SER A 359 -10.04 -17.68 19.31
N ILE A 360 -10.40 -18.88 18.86
CA ILE A 360 -10.23 -20.12 19.62
C ILE A 360 -8.74 -20.37 19.89
N GLY A 361 -7.89 -20.21 18.87
CA GLY A 361 -6.43 -20.34 19.01
C GLY A 361 -5.82 -19.42 20.07
N VAL A 362 -6.31 -18.17 20.18
CA VAL A 362 -5.88 -17.21 21.22
C VAL A 362 -6.13 -17.75 22.62
N LEU A 363 -7.30 -18.34 22.88
CA LEU A 363 -7.65 -18.84 24.21
C LEU A 363 -6.71 -19.97 24.68
N PHE A 364 -6.27 -20.84 23.77
CA PHE A 364 -5.36 -21.95 24.09
C PHE A 364 -3.87 -21.60 24.04
N SER A 365 -3.50 -20.51 23.36
CA SER A 365 -2.10 -20.10 23.22
C SER A 365 -1.47 -19.61 24.54
N LYS A 366 -0.14 -19.74 24.63
CA LYS A 366 0.67 -19.30 25.78
C LYS A 366 1.90 -18.50 25.31
N GLY A 367 2.32 -17.53 26.12
CA GLY A 367 3.58 -16.81 25.99
C GLY A 367 3.73 -16.03 24.67
N ASP A 368 4.93 -16.08 24.09
CA ASP A 368 5.34 -15.33 22.90
C ASP A 368 4.50 -15.59 21.65
N THR A 369 3.90 -16.77 21.53
CA THR A 369 3.04 -17.13 20.39
C THR A 369 1.78 -16.25 20.30
N LEU A 370 1.27 -15.80 21.45
CA LEU A 370 0.14 -14.89 21.53
C LEU A 370 0.52 -13.52 20.97
N ASN A 371 1.60 -12.92 21.49
CA ASN A 371 1.98 -11.54 21.20
C ASN A 371 2.65 -11.39 19.82
N LYS A 372 3.53 -12.31 19.43
CA LYS A 372 4.31 -12.20 18.18
C LYS A 372 3.58 -12.73 16.95
N PHE A 373 2.54 -13.56 17.11
CA PHE A 373 1.89 -14.22 15.97
C PHE A 373 0.36 -14.04 15.98
N LEU A 374 -0.35 -14.55 16.99
CA LEU A 374 -1.81 -14.61 16.94
C LEU A 374 -2.50 -13.24 16.95
N ILE A 375 -2.03 -12.31 17.81
CA ILE A 375 -2.56 -10.94 17.83
C ILE A 375 -2.32 -10.25 16.47
N PRO A 376 -1.08 -10.20 15.92
CA PRO A 376 -0.88 -9.64 14.58
C PRO A 376 -1.79 -10.27 13.51
N VAL A 377 -1.99 -11.59 13.51
CA VAL A 377 -2.89 -12.24 12.54
C VAL A 377 -4.34 -11.79 12.67
N ILE A 378 -4.86 -11.61 13.89
CA ILE A 378 -6.22 -11.08 14.10
C ILE A 378 -6.34 -9.64 13.60
N TRP A 379 -5.29 -8.84 13.75
CA TRP A 379 -5.30 -7.43 13.38
C TRP A 379 -5.14 -7.19 11.87
N ILE A 380 -4.62 -8.14 11.08
CA ILE A 380 -4.59 -7.98 9.61
C ILE A 380 -5.92 -8.37 8.95
N LEU A 381 -6.69 -9.29 9.53
CA LEU A 381 -7.93 -9.81 8.95
C LEU A 381 -8.99 -8.73 8.62
N PRO A 382 -9.31 -7.75 9.49
CA PRO A 382 -10.35 -6.75 9.25
C PRO A 382 -9.89 -5.53 8.44
N ILE A 383 -8.68 -5.55 7.87
CA ILE A 383 -8.14 -4.43 7.08
C ILE A 383 -9.09 -3.93 5.98
N PHE A 384 -9.79 -4.83 5.29
CA PHE A 384 -10.73 -4.48 4.22
C PHE A 384 -12.01 -3.80 4.71
N ILE A 385 -12.30 -3.94 6.00
CA ILE A 385 -13.46 -3.33 6.64
C ILE A 385 -13.06 -1.94 7.12
N TRP A 386 -11.90 -1.81 7.77
CA TRP A 386 -11.35 -0.53 8.21
C TRP A 386 -11.06 0.44 7.07
N SER A 387 -10.49 -0.06 5.98
CA SER A 387 -10.21 0.73 4.77
C SER A 387 -11.46 1.38 4.17
N LYS A 388 -12.62 0.74 4.32
CA LYS A 388 -13.88 1.22 3.79
C LYS A 388 -14.58 2.20 4.72
N LEU A 389 -14.19 2.32 5.99
CA LEU A 389 -14.97 3.07 6.97
C LEU A 389 -15.19 4.54 6.55
N GLY A 390 -14.23 5.16 5.87
CA GLY A 390 -14.40 6.51 5.32
C GLY A 390 -14.81 6.58 3.84
N THR A 391 -14.99 5.45 3.15
CA THR A 391 -15.26 5.43 1.69
C THR A 391 -16.55 4.72 1.28
N VAL A 392 -17.23 3.98 2.18
CA VAL A 392 -18.46 3.24 1.81
C VAL A 392 -19.46 4.14 1.07
N GLN A 393 -19.68 5.35 1.56
CA GLN A 393 -20.69 6.25 0.99
C GLN A 393 -20.27 6.84 -0.36
N THR A 394 -18.98 7.12 -0.54
CA THR A 394 -18.43 7.56 -1.84
C THR A 394 -18.49 6.43 -2.85
N ASP A 395 -18.17 5.21 -2.44
CA ASP A 395 -18.12 4.04 -3.33
C ASP A 395 -19.50 3.71 -3.90
N PHE A 396 -20.55 3.91 -3.11
CA PHE A 396 -21.94 3.74 -3.53
C PHE A 396 -22.58 5.00 -4.14
N ASN A 397 -21.83 6.09 -4.32
CA ASN A 397 -22.34 7.40 -4.80
C ASN A 397 -23.52 7.95 -3.96
N MET A 398 -23.58 7.61 -2.66
CA MET A 398 -24.66 8.02 -1.76
C MET A 398 -24.29 9.23 -0.89
N GLU A 399 -23.01 9.61 -0.83
CA GLU A 399 -22.53 10.73 0.00
C GLU A 399 -23.37 11.99 -0.20
N ASN A 400 -23.55 12.45 -1.44
CA ASN A 400 -24.29 13.69 -1.74
C ASN A 400 -25.76 13.62 -1.30
N TYR A 401 -26.42 12.47 -1.46
CA TYR A 401 -27.80 12.29 -1.03
C TYR A 401 -27.92 12.29 0.49
N LEU A 402 -27.04 11.56 1.18
CA LEU A 402 -27.08 11.43 2.63
C LEU A 402 -26.74 12.74 3.34
N LEU A 403 -25.86 13.57 2.76
CA LEU A 403 -25.53 14.89 3.30
C LEU A 403 -26.72 15.87 3.28
N THR A 404 -27.78 15.64 2.48
CA THR A 404 -29.00 16.49 2.50
C THR A 404 -29.77 16.38 3.82
N TYR A 405 -29.65 15.26 4.52
CA TYR A 405 -30.33 15.03 5.79
C TYR A 405 -29.55 15.67 6.95
N LYS A 406 -30.12 16.71 7.57
CA LYS A 406 -29.50 17.47 8.68
C LYS A 406 -29.03 16.59 9.85
N ASN A 407 -29.86 15.62 10.27
CA ASN A 407 -29.52 14.73 11.38
C ASN A 407 -28.38 13.78 11.02
N TYR A 408 -28.36 13.27 9.80
CA TYR A 408 -27.28 12.43 9.32
C TYR A 408 -25.97 13.23 9.29
N ARG A 409 -25.97 14.40 8.63
CA ARG A 409 -24.80 15.29 8.50
C ARG A 409 -24.04 15.53 9.81
N ASN A 410 -24.75 15.82 10.89
CA ASN A 410 -24.12 16.16 12.18
C ASN A 410 -23.67 14.93 12.98
N THR A 411 -24.39 13.81 12.87
CA THR A 411 -24.19 12.65 13.75
C THR A 411 -23.41 11.52 13.09
N GLU A 412 -23.33 11.53 11.76
CA GLU A 412 -22.66 10.50 10.99
C GLU A 412 -21.19 10.27 11.36
N PRO A 413 -20.30 11.27 11.47
CA PRO A 413 -18.89 10.98 11.78
C PRO A 413 -18.74 10.26 13.13
N LEU A 414 -19.54 10.65 14.13
CA LEU A 414 -19.55 10.02 15.46
C LEU A 414 -20.22 8.64 15.46
N ASN A 415 -21.35 8.49 14.78
CA ASN A 415 -22.05 7.20 14.70
C ASN A 415 -21.23 6.18 13.90
N PHE A 416 -20.52 6.62 12.86
CA PHE A 416 -19.73 5.75 12.01
C PHE A 416 -18.41 5.35 12.70
N THR A 417 -17.74 6.26 13.42
CA THR A 417 -16.61 5.90 14.31
C THR A 417 -17.05 4.91 15.38
N ALA A 418 -18.18 5.15 16.05
CA ALA A 418 -18.72 4.27 17.08
C ALA A 418 -19.05 2.86 16.53
N ALA A 419 -19.65 2.79 15.33
CA ALA A 419 -19.92 1.51 14.68
C ALA A 419 -18.63 0.73 14.36
N GLY A 420 -17.59 1.42 13.88
CA GLY A 420 -16.26 0.83 13.65
C GLY A 420 -15.63 0.32 14.95
N ILE A 421 -15.65 1.12 16.01
CA ILE A 421 -15.11 0.76 17.33
C ILE A 421 -15.83 -0.47 17.90
N LEU A 422 -17.17 -0.49 17.90
CA LEU A 422 -17.96 -1.63 18.34
C LEU A 422 -17.60 -2.90 17.57
N PHE A 423 -17.43 -2.80 16.26
CA PHE A 423 -17.04 -3.91 15.41
C PHE A 423 -15.65 -4.45 15.75
N THR A 424 -14.69 -3.56 15.97
CA THR A 424 -13.33 -3.95 16.37
C THR A 424 -13.22 -4.54 17.76
N ILE A 425 -14.05 -4.07 18.71
CA ILE A 425 -14.15 -4.68 20.02
C ILE A 425 -14.68 -6.11 19.88
N LEU A 426 -15.71 -6.32 19.06
CA LEU A 426 -16.28 -7.64 18.79
C LEU A 426 -15.22 -8.63 18.25
N ILE A 427 -14.40 -8.18 17.29
CA ILE A 427 -13.29 -8.99 16.74
C ILE A 427 -12.24 -9.34 17.81
N ASN A 428 -11.93 -8.42 18.71
CA ASN A 428 -10.89 -8.59 19.73
C ASN A 428 -11.39 -9.16 21.07
N THR A 429 -12.65 -9.61 21.14
CA THR A 429 -13.25 -10.17 22.37
C THR A 429 -12.40 -11.29 22.97
N ALA A 430 -11.93 -12.25 22.16
CA ALA A 430 -11.10 -13.35 22.64
C ALA A 430 -9.77 -12.89 23.24
N VAL A 431 -9.14 -11.86 22.65
CA VAL A 431 -7.88 -11.29 23.16
C VAL A 431 -8.12 -10.57 24.49
N ILE A 432 -9.21 -9.80 24.59
CA ILE A 432 -9.61 -9.10 25.83
C ILE A 432 -9.87 -10.12 26.95
N ILE A 433 -10.64 -11.19 26.67
CA ILE A 433 -10.90 -12.27 27.62
C ILE A 433 -9.59 -12.92 28.06
N LYS A 434 -8.68 -13.21 27.12
CA LYS A 434 -7.38 -13.82 27.43
C LYS A 434 -6.52 -12.93 28.32
N PHE A 435 -6.45 -11.63 28.08
CA PHE A 435 -5.72 -10.70 28.93
C PHE A 435 -6.36 -10.52 30.31
N LEU A 436 -7.68 -10.64 30.40
CA LEU A 436 -8.40 -10.64 31.68
C LEU A 436 -8.06 -11.89 32.50
N LEU A 437 -7.99 -13.06 31.87
CA LEU A 437 -7.52 -14.32 32.50
C LEU A 437 -6.06 -14.25 32.96
N LEU A 438 -5.22 -13.47 32.27
CA LEU A 438 -3.82 -13.23 32.62
C LEU A 438 -3.63 -12.06 33.61
N HIS A 439 -4.71 -11.45 34.10
CA HIS A 439 -4.70 -10.25 34.95
C HIS A 439 -3.91 -9.06 34.39
N ASN A 440 -3.74 -8.99 33.06
CA ASN A 440 -3.02 -7.91 32.39
C ASN A 440 -3.98 -6.78 31.97
N PHE A 441 -4.41 -5.97 32.94
CA PHE A 441 -5.33 -4.85 32.71
C PHE A 441 -4.74 -3.76 31.80
N LEU A 442 -3.42 -3.55 31.88
CA LEU A 442 -2.72 -2.55 31.09
C LEU A 442 -2.71 -2.94 29.59
N GLY A 443 -2.53 -4.22 29.27
CA GLY A 443 -2.67 -4.73 27.91
C GLY A 443 -4.08 -4.54 27.34
N ILE A 444 -5.13 -4.68 28.16
CA ILE A 444 -6.52 -4.43 27.73
C ILE A 444 -6.69 -2.95 27.35
N LEU A 445 -6.19 -2.03 28.17
CA LEU A 445 -6.23 -0.60 27.87
C LEU A 445 -5.53 -0.29 26.55
N TYR A 446 -4.36 -0.87 26.30
CA TYR A 446 -3.62 -0.64 25.05
C TYR A 446 -4.32 -1.19 23.81
N ILE A 447 -4.97 -2.34 23.92
CA ILE A 447 -5.82 -2.85 22.83
C ILE A 447 -6.98 -1.89 22.55
N LEU A 448 -7.63 -1.35 23.59
CA LEU A 448 -8.71 -0.36 23.42
C LEU A 448 -8.20 0.94 22.78
N MET A 449 -7.01 1.40 23.15
CA MET A 449 -6.35 2.56 22.52
C MET A 449 -6.04 2.30 21.04
N GLY A 450 -5.48 1.13 20.72
CA GLY A 450 -5.21 0.71 19.35
C GLY A 450 -6.49 0.59 18.50
N ILE A 451 -7.58 0.09 19.11
CA ILE A 451 -8.90 0.00 18.48
C ILE A 451 -9.38 1.40 18.06
N PHE A 452 -9.29 2.37 18.98
CA PHE A 452 -9.68 3.75 18.69
C PHE A 452 -8.82 4.35 17.57
N PHE A 453 -7.49 4.20 17.67
CA PHE A 453 -6.54 4.73 16.70
C PHE A 453 -6.78 4.19 15.27
N VAL A 454 -6.93 2.87 15.10
CA VAL A 454 -7.08 2.27 13.76
C VAL A 454 -8.38 2.69 13.08
N ASN A 455 -9.49 2.76 13.83
CA ASN A 455 -10.76 3.25 13.30
C ASN A 455 -10.68 4.75 12.95
N ALA A 456 -10.04 5.56 13.81
CA ALA A 456 -9.80 6.98 13.55
C ALA A 456 -8.99 7.20 12.27
N LEU A 457 -7.92 6.41 12.09
CA LEU A 457 -7.05 6.44 10.92
C LEU A 457 -7.79 6.01 9.65
N GLY A 458 -8.63 4.97 9.72
CA GLY A 458 -9.51 4.53 8.63
C GLY A 458 -10.43 5.62 8.12
N ILE A 459 -11.11 6.31 9.04
CA ILE A 459 -12.06 7.35 8.69
C ILE A 459 -11.37 8.61 8.17
N PHE A 460 -10.24 9.00 8.80
CA PHE A 460 -9.46 10.15 8.33
C PHE A 460 -8.92 9.92 6.92
N ILE A 461 -8.26 8.78 6.66
CA ILE A 461 -7.69 8.50 5.34
C ILE A 461 -8.79 8.34 4.30
N GLY A 462 -9.89 7.66 4.61
CA GLY A 462 -11.02 7.54 3.70
C GLY A 462 -11.60 8.90 3.33
N ASN A 463 -11.78 9.79 4.31
CA ASN A 463 -12.25 11.15 4.05
C ASN A 463 -11.23 11.97 3.26
N PHE A 464 -9.93 11.94 3.61
CA PHE A 464 -8.90 12.74 2.98
C PHE A 464 -8.55 12.25 1.56
N ALA A 465 -8.18 10.98 1.43
CA ALA A 465 -7.67 10.38 0.20
C ALA A 465 -8.76 9.85 -0.73
N ARG A 466 -10.01 9.69 -0.25
CA ARG A 466 -11.15 9.12 -1.00
C ARG A 466 -10.83 7.77 -1.66
N SER A 467 -9.90 7.02 -1.07
CA SER A 467 -9.50 5.72 -1.58
C SER A 467 -9.22 4.76 -0.41
N PRO A 468 -9.76 3.54 -0.45
CA PRO A 468 -9.48 2.53 0.58
C PRO A 468 -8.00 2.07 0.53
N THR A 469 -7.38 2.16 -0.65
CA THR A 469 -6.00 1.73 -0.90
C THR A 469 -4.98 2.50 -0.08
N ALA A 470 -5.18 3.80 0.14
CA ALA A 470 -4.25 4.60 0.95
C ALA A 470 -4.18 4.10 2.40
N PHE A 471 -5.35 3.75 2.97
CA PHE A 471 -5.40 3.16 4.31
C PHE A 471 -4.69 1.82 4.35
N GLU A 472 -4.97 0.95 3.37
CA GLU A 472 -4.41 -0.40 3.33
C GLU A 472 -2.87 -0.37 3.31
N ILE A 473 -2.26 0.51 2.52
CA ILE A 473 -0.80 0.65 2.44
C ILE A 473 -0.23 1.13 3.78
N ILE A 474 -0.76 2.23 4.32
CA ILE A 474 -0.27 2.81 5.58
C ILE A 474 -0.43 1.82 6.73
N TYR A 475 -1.59 1.16 6.80
CA TYR A 475 -1.88 0.17 7.83
C TYR A 475 -1.00 -1.06 7.72
N ILE A 476 -0.76 -1.60 6.52
CA ILE A 476 0.14 -2.76 6.33
C ILE A 476 1.56 -2.41 6.79
N ILE A 477 2.06 -1.20 6.51
CA ILE A 477 3.37 -0.76 6.97
C ILE A 477 3.42 -0.68 8.51
N LEU A 478 2.41 -0.06 9.13
CA LEU A 478 2.30 0.01 10.60
C LEU A 478 2.20 -1.38 11.23
N TRP A 479 1.43 -2.26 10.62
CA TRP A 479 1.24 -3.64 11.07
C TRP A 479 2.54 -4.45 10.96
N TYR A 480 3.22 -4.38 9.81
CA TYR A 480 4.44 -5.15 9.59
C TYR A 480 5.61 -4.63 10.44
N VAL A 481 5.87 -3.33 10.40
CA VAL A 481 7.02 -2.73 11.10
C VAL A 481 6.77 -2.64 12.61
N GLY A 482 5.58 -2.19 13.02
CA GLY A 482 5.24 -2.01 14.43
C GLY A 482 4.90 -3.32 15.13
N ILE A 483 3.85 -4.01 14.66
CA ILE A 483 3.31 -5.18 15.36
C ILE A 483 4.17 -6.42 15.12
N LEU A 484 4.42 -6.77 13.85
CA LEU A 484 5.06 -8.05 13.52
C LEU A 484 6.58 -8.04 13.78
N ASN A 485 7.27 -6.99 13.36
CA ASN A 485 8.71 -6.82 13.62
C ASN A 485 9.01 -6.28 15.03
N GLY A 486 7.99 -5.83 15.78
CA GLY A 486 8.13 -5.37 17.16
C GLY A 486 8.93 -4.07 17.32
N LEU A 487 8.92 -3.19 16.29
CA LEU A 487 9.60 -1.91 16.38
C LEU A 487 8.89 -1.02 17.38
N THR A 488 9.58 -0.73 18.49
CA THR A 488 8.97 -0.09 19.68
C THR A 488 8.22 1.19 19.34
N SER A 489 8.80 2.10 18.57
CA SER A 489 8.17 3.39 18.24
C SER A 489 6.87 3.30 17.43
N LEU A 490 6.60 2.16 16.80
CA LEU A 490 5.38 1.93 16.00
C LEU A 490 4.47 0.85 16.61
N ASP A 491 4.79 0.34 17.79
CA ASP A 491 3.99 -0.66 18.51
C ASP A 491 2.80 0.02 19.22
N PHE A 492 1.75 0.30 18.44
CA PHE A 492 0.53 0.94 18.94
C PHE A 492 -0.35 0.02 19.79
N LEU A 493 -0.07 -1.29 19.83
CA LEU A 493 -0.77 -2.27 20.67
C LEU A 493 -0.05 -2.53 22.00
N GLY A 494 1.19 -2.09 22.14
CA GLY A 494 1.99 -2.28 23.35
C GLY A 494 2.31 -3.76 23.62
N LEU A 495 2.64 -4.52 22.57
CA LEU A 495 2.96 -5.95 22.67
C LEU A 495 4.39 -6.20 23.18
N THR A 496 5.28 -5.22 23.00
CA THR A 496 6.68 -5.29 23.46
C THR A 496 6.85 -4.62 24.83
N THR A 497 7.71 -5.19 25.68
CA THR A 497 7.98 -4.66 27.03
C THR A 497 8.50 -3.22 27.01
N ARG A 498 9.31 -2.88 26.00
CA ARG A 498 9.82 -1.51 25.81
C ARG A 498 8.71 -0.53 25.39
N ALA A 499 7.76 -0.94 24.55
CA ALA A 499 6.64 -0.07 24.19
C ALA A 499 5.72 0.21 25.38
N VAL A 500 5.55 -0.79 26.26
CA VAL A 500 4.84 -0.62 27.54
C VAL A 500 5.55 0.39 28.44
N MET A 501 6.87 0.28 28.59
CA MET A 501 7.66 1.22 29.41
C MET A 501 7.60 2.67 28.89
N CYS A 502 7.60 2.86 27.57
CA CYS A 502 7.50 4.17 26.94
C CYS A 502 6.05 4.65 26.73
N HIS A 503 5.04 3.88 27.17
CA HIS A 503 3.61 4.19 27.02
C HIS A 503 3.20 4.63 25.60
N ILE A 504 3.78 4.00 24.59
CA ILE A 504 3.61 4.36 23.17
C ILE A 504 2.14 4.33 22.71
N PRO A 505 1.28 3.38 23.14
CA PRO A 505 -0.14 3.38 22.78
C PRO A 505 -0.90 4.66 23.17
N ILE A 506 -0.46 5.38 24.22
CA ILE A 506 -1.06 6.66 24.62
C ILE A 506 -0.81 7.73 23.55
N ILE A 507 0.39 7.76 22.95
CA ILE A 507 0.73 8.67 21.86
C ILE A 507 -0.18 8.42 20.66
N PHE A 508 -0.41 7.14 20.32
CA PHE A 508 -1.33 6.77 19.24
C PHE A 508 -2.78 7.12 19.52
N LEU A 509 -3.23 7.09 20.79
CA LEU A 509 -4.54 7.60 21.17
C LEU A 509 -4.65 9.11 20.91
N VAL A 510 -3.64 9.90 21.29
CA VAL A 510 -3.61 11.36 21.03
C VAL A 510 -3.59 11.64 19.53
N ILE A 511 -2.84 10.86 18.75
CA ILE A 511 -2.88 10.96 17.28
C ILE A 511 -4.30 10.61 16.77
N GLY A 512 -4.93 9.57 17.31
CA GLY A 512 -6.29 9.17 16.95
C GLY A 512 -7.34 10.27 17.19
N THR A 513 -7.26 10.98 18.33
CA THR A 513 -8.19 12.09 18.62
C THR A 513 -8.00 13.25 17.64
N PHE A 514 -6.74 13.59 17.32
CA PHE A 514 -6.42 14.59 16.31
C PHE A 514 -6.91 14.21 14.91
N LEU A 515 -6.79 12.93 14.53
CA LEU A 515 -7.27 12.42 13.24
C LEU A 515 -8.79 12.53 13.10
N ILE A 516 -9.55 12.21 14.16
CA ILE A 516 -11.01 12.36 14.16
C ILE A 516 -11.40 13.84 14.06
N ALA A 517 -10.76 14.72 14.83
CA ALA A 517 -11.03 16.16 14.76
C ALA A 517 -10.75 16.71 13.35
N SER A 518 -9.61 16.34 12.76
CA SER A 518 -9.23 16.72 11.40
C SER A 518 -10.24 16.20 10.36
N SER A 519 -10.71 14.96 10.54
CA SER A 519 -11.72 14.34 9.69
C SER A 519 -13.06 15.10 9.70
N MET A 520 -13.50 15.56 10.89
CA MET A 520 -14.70 16.39 11.02
C MET A 520 -14.53 17.75 10.32
N ILE A 521 -13.36 18.38 10.42
CA ILE A 521 -13.06 19.65 9.75
C ILE A 521 -13.08 19.48 8.22
N ILE A 522 -12.42 18.45 7.69
CA ILE A 522 -12.40 18.15 6.25
C ILE A 522 -13.83 18.00 5.72
N LYS A 523 -14.68 17.30 6.47
CA LYS A 523 -16.06 17.06 6.08
C LYS A 523 -16.92 18.33 6.14
N ASN A 524 -16.76 19.14 7.18
CA ASN A 524 -17.45 20.41 7.31
C ASN A 524 -17.06 21.41 6.20
N ASN A 525 -15.78 21.44 5.80
CA ASN A 525 -15.34 22.30 4.69
C ASN A 525 -15.94 21.87 3.35
N ARG A 526 -16.11 20.57 3.11
CA ARG A 526 -16.79 20.06 1.90
C ARG A 526 -18.25 20.50 1.85
N LEU A 527 -18.93 20.46 2.99
CA LEU A 527 -20.33 20.89 3.10
C LEU A 527 -20.53 22.38 2.84
N LYS A 528 -19.50 23.22 3.01
CA LYS A 528 -19.53 24.65 2.69
C LYS A 528 -19.28 24.96 1.21
N CYS A 529 -18.71 24.01 0.47
CA CYS A 529 -18.42 24.17 -0.96
C CYS A 529 -19.60 23.77 -1.87
N TYR A 530 -20.61 23.11 -1.29
CA TYR A 530 -21.93 22.88 -1.89
C TYR A 530 -22.91 23.90 -1.34
#